data_AF-A0A929H0I0-F1
#
_entry.id   AF-A0A929H0I0-F1
#
_cell.length_a   1.000
_cell.length_b   1.000
_cell.length_c   1.000
_cell.angle_alpha   90.00
_cell.angle_beta   90.00
_cell.angle_gamma   90.00
#
_symmetry.space_group_name_H-M   'P 1'
#
loop_
_entity.id
_entity.type
_entity.pdbx_description
1 polymer ?
#
loop_
_entity_poly.entity_id
_entity_poly.type
_entity_poly.pdbx_seq_one_letter_code
_entity_poly.pdbx_strand_id
1 'polypeptide(L)'
;MLDRTAFYPTSGGQPADRGTLGGVEVLDTVVREKDGAIVHVLEHAVQETDVQGEVDWIRRFDHMQQHTGQHILSAAFEQLLDADTVGFHLGEDASTIDVNVARMDPEEVIPVEGLANQVVWEDRPVSTRFVGHDELTALPLRRPPTVEGPVRIVEIAASSTGSD
;
A
#
# COMPACT_ATOMS: atom_id res chain seq x y z
N MET A 1 0.90 -16.59 16.67
CA MET A 1 -0.01 -15.46 16.93
C MET A 1 0.57 -14.66 18.08
N LEU A 2 0.52 -13.34 18.00
CA LEU A 2 1.03 -12.41 19.02
C LEU A 2 -0.12 -11.53 19.53
N ASP A 3 0.04 -10.94 20.71
CA ASP A 3 -0.86 -9.90 21.22
C ASP A 3 -0.73 -8.60 20.41
N ARG A 4 0.48 -8.30 19.91
CA ARG A 4 0.80 -7.15 19.06
C ARG A 4 1.86 -7.54 18.02
N THR A 5 1.81 -6.94 16.83
CA THR A 5 2.76 -7.24 15.75
C THR A 5 2.98 -6.02 14.86
N ALA A 6 4.23 -5.83 14.43
CA ALA A 6 4.59 -4.86 13.40
C ALA A 6 4.53 -5.46 11.98
N PHE A 7 4.54 -6.79 11.85
CA PHE A 7 4.46 -7.50 10.56
C PHE A 7 3.15 -7.19 9.84
N TYR A 8 3.25 -6.72 8.60
CA TYR A 8 2.11 -6.43 7.74
C TYR A 8 1.66 -7.72 7.06
N PRO A 9 0.38 -8.13 7.19
CA PRO A 9 -0.14 -9.26 6.45
C PRO A 9 -0.44 -8.88 5.00
N THR A 10 -0.44 -9.85 4.08
CA THR A 10 -0.85 -9.59 2.69
C THR A 10 -2.23 -8.92 2.66
N SER A 11 -2.30 -7.71 2.11
CA SER A 11 -3.53 -6.93 2.02
C SER A 11 -3.39 -5.80 1.00
N GLY A 12 -4.47 -5.49 0.26
CA GLY A 12 -4.51 -4.40 -0.71
C GLY A 12 -3.53 -4.56 -1.88
N GLY A 13 -3.14 -5.79 -2.24
CA GLY A 13 -2.16 -6.07 -3.29
C GLY A 13 -0.69 -5.99 -2.85
N GLN A 14 -0.42 -5.51 -1.63
CA GLN A 14 0.93 -5.53 -1.05
C GLN A 14 1.24 -6.90 -0.41
N PRO A 15 2.35 -7.56 -0.78
CA PRO A 15 2.74 -8.83 -0.19
C PRO A 15 3.06 -8.71 1.30
N ALA A 16 2.88 -9.82 2.02
CA ALA A 16 3.23 -9.92 3.42
C ALA A 16 4.72 -9.62 3.68
N ASP A 17 4.95 -9.16 4.90
CA ASP A 17 6.27 -9.08 5.47
C ASP A 17 6.89 -10.44 5.75
N ARG A 18 8.22 -10.40 5.77
CA ARG A 18 9.10 -11.45 6.29
C ARG A 18 9.98 -10.88 7.39
N GLY A 19 10.75 -11.74 8.02
CA GLY A 19 11.65 -11.37 9.10
C GLY A 19 11.83 -12.51 10.09
N THR A 20 11.99 -12.20 11.37
CA THR A 20 12.14 -13.21 12.42
C THR A 20 11.26 -12.93 13.63
N LEU A 21 10.88 -13.99 14.34
CA LEU A 21 10.24 -13.98 15.64
C LEU A 21 10.99 -14.92 16.58
N GLY A 22 11.55 -14.42 17.67
CA GLY A 22 12.38 -15.21 18.58
C GLY A 22 13.61 -15.82 17.90
N GLY A 23 14.11 -15.19 16.83
CA GLY A 23 15.19 -15.71 15.98
C GLY A 23 14.76 -16.78 14.97
N VAL A 24 13.48 -17.15 14.92
CA VAL A 24 12.93 -18.09 13.91
C VAL A 24 12.36 -17.33 12.73
N GLU A 25 12.60 -17.82 11.52
CA GLU A 25 12.15 -17.17 10.29
C GLU A 25 10.62 -17.14 10.17
N VAL A 26 10.10 -15.97 9.77
CA VAL A 26 8.69 -15.76 9.41
C VAL A 26 8.56 -15.93 7.90
N LEU A 27 7.98 -17.05 7.48
CA LEU A 27 7.80 -17.42 6.08
C LEU A 27 6.66 -16.64 5.42
N ASP A 28 5.61 -16.35 6.18
CA ASP A 28 4.44 -15.60 5.73
C ASP A 28 3.69 -14.95 6.90
N THR A 29 2.93 -13.89 6.62
CA THR A 29 2.04 -13.23 7.56
C THR A 29 0.66 -13.05 6.91
N VAL A 30 -0.37 -13.64 7.51
CA VAL A 30 -1.73 -13.68 6.93
C VAL A 30 -2.78 -13.21 7.90
N VAL A 31 -3.88 -12.68 7.38
CA VAL A 31 -5.10 -12.42 8.17
C VAL A 31 -5.95 -13.69 8.18
N ARG A 32 -6.31 -14.19 9.36
CA ARG A 32 -7.24 -15.31 9.48
C ARG A 32 -8.67 -14.82 9.29
N GLU A 33 -9.35 -15.34 8.27
CA GLU A 33 -10.71 -14.91 7.88
C GLU A 33 -11.75 -15.00 9.01
N LYS A 34 -11.62 -16.01 9.89
CA LYS A 34 -12.62 -16.27 10.95
C LYS A 34 -12.76 -15.12 11.96
N ASP A 35 -11.67 -14.45 12.29
CA ASP A 35 -11.61 -13.50 13.40
C ASP A 35 -10.69 -12.29 13.16
N GLY A 36 -10.14 -12.14 11.95
CA GLY A 36 -9.26 -11.04 11.59
C GLY A 36 -7.88 -11.09 12.26
N ALA A 37 -7.55 -12.18 12.95
CA ALA A 37 -6.28 -12.28 13.66
C ALA A 37 -5.10 -12.35 12.68
N ILE A 38 -4.01 -11.65 13.01
CA ILE A 38 -2.75 -11.76 12.28
C ILE A 38 -2.03 -13.04 12.72
N VAL A 39 -1.73 -13.90 11.75
CA VAL A 39 -1.07 -15.19 11.93
C VAL A 39 0.27 -15.17 11.21
N HIS A 40 1.33 -15.48 11.97
CA HIS A 40 2.69 -15.65 11.47
C HIS A 40 2.94 -17.13 11.19
N VAL A 41 3.32 -17.46 9.96
CA VAL A 41 3.76 -18.79 9.57
C VAL A 41 5.27 -18.86 9.80
N LEU A 42 5.68 -19.70 10.74
CA LEU A 42 7.08 -19.82 11.13
C LEU A 42 7.70 -21.08 10.53
N GLU A 43 9.01 -21.03 10.28
CA GLU A 43 9.76 -22.23 9.89
C GLU A 43 9.65 -23.32 10.95
N HIS A 44 9.79 -22.95 12.23
CA HIS A 44 9.66 -23.82 13.39
C HIS A 44 8.88 -23.14 14.54
N ALA A 45 8.43 -23.90 15.52
CA ALA A 45 7.68 -23.35 16.64
C ALA A 45 8.60 -22.65 17.65
N VAL A 46 8.26 -21.41 18.00
CA VAL A 46 8.87 -20.64 19.11
C VAL A 46 8.17 -21.04 20.41
N GLN A 47 8.94 -21.31 21.48
CA GLN A 47 8.41 -21.82 22.76
C GLN A 47 8.24 -20.72 23.81
N GLU A 48 8.93 -19.60 23.61
CA GLU A 48 8.93 -18.43 24.46
C GLU A 48 7.60 -17.68 24.36
N THR A 49 7.14 -17.17 25.50
CA THR A 49 5.92 -16.34 25.56
C THR A 49 6.20 -14.87 25.30
N ASP A 50 7.44 -14.43 25.53
CA ASP A 50 7.93 -13.09 25.21
C ASP A 50 8.99 -13.23 24.12
N VAL A 51 8.73 -12.60 22.97
CA VAL A 51 9.49 -12.81 21.74
C VAL A 51 9.84 -11.47 21.10
N GLN A 52 11.09 -11.33 20.69
CA GLN A 52 11.52 -10.21 19.87
C GLN A 52 11.15 -10.49 18.41
N GLY A 53 10.50 -9.53 17.75
CA GLY A 53 10.23 -9.57 16.32
C GLY A 53 11.02 -8.54 15.56
N GLU A 54 11.59 -8.96 14.43
CA GLU A 54 12.35 -8.12 13.51
C GLU A 54 11.79 -8.30 12.10
N VAL A 55 11.22 -7.23 11.54
CA VAL A 55 10.76 -7.21 10.14
C VAL A 55 11.96 -7.02 9.23
N ASP A 56 12.01 -7.73 8.10
CA ASP A 56 12.93 -7.42 7.02
C ASP A 56 12.65 -6.01 6.49
N TRP A 57 13.46 -5.06 6.96
CA TRP A 57 13.25 -3.65 6.65
C TRP A 57 13.48 -3.32 5.18
N ILE A 58 14.41 -4.00 4.51
CA ILE A 58 14.70 -3.74 3.09
C ILE A 58 13.45 -4.09 2.28
N ARG A 59 12.88 -5.28 2.51
CA ARG A 59 11.64 -5.70 1.87
C ARG A 59 10.47 -4.77 2.23
N ARG A 60 10.30 -4.47 3.51
CA ARG A 60 9.18 -3.63 3.97
C ARG A 60 9.23 -2.25 3.34
N PHE A 61 10.42 -1.63 3.30
CA PHE A 61 10.58 -0.29 2.79
C PHE A 61 10.42 -0.25 1.27
N ASP A 62 10.93 -1.22 0.53
CA ASP A 62 10.68 -1.35 -0.91
C ASP A 62 9.17 -1.45 -1.20
N HIS A 63 8.45 -2.33 -0.51
CA HIS A 63 6.99 -2.43 -0.69
C HIS A 63 6.27 -1.11 -0.41
N MET A 64 6.70 -0.35 0.61
CA MET A 64 6.15 0.97 0.91
C MET A 64 6.41 1.96 -0.23
N GLN A 65 7.61 1.94 -0.83
CA GLN A 65 7.96 2.76 -1.99
C GLN A 65 7.12 2.39 -3.21
N GLN A 66 7.03 1.11 -3.56
CA GLN A 66 6.27 0.66 -4.74
C GLN A 66 4.78 0.96 -4.60
N HIS A 67 4.18 0.71 -3.43
CA HIS A 67 2.76 0.97 -3.20
C HIS A 67 2.44 2.48 -3.21
N THR A 68 3.30 3.31 -2.60
CA THR A 68 3.14 4.77 -2.67
C THR A 68 3.31 5.27 -4.10
N GLY A 69 4.32 4.75 -4.82
CA GLY A 69 4.55 5.05 -6.23
C GLY A 69 3.36 4.69 -7.11
N GLN A 70 2.69 3.57 -6.84
CA GLN A 70 1.44 3.20 -7.48
C GLN A 70 0.35 4.25 -7.26
N HIS A 71 0.13 4.71 -6.02
CA HIS A 71 -0.89 5.73 -5.75
C HIS A 71 -0.62 7.04 -6.50
N ILE A 72 0.65 7.43 -6.62
CA ILE A 72 1.09 8.61 -7.37
C ILE A 72 0.82 8.41 -8.87
N LEU A 73 1.26 7.29 -9.45
CA LEU A 73 1.05 6.99 -10.87
C LEU A 73 -0.44 6.94 -11.21
N SER A 74 -1.25 6.27 -10.40
CA SER A 74 -2.71 6.24 -10.59
C SER A 74 -3.33 7.62 -10.60
N ALA A 75 -2.85 8.54 -9.76
CA ALA A 75 -3.34 9.92 -9.76
C ALA A 75 -2.88 10.70 -11.00
N ALA A 76 -1.67 10.44 -11.50
CA ALA A 76 -1.16 11.08 -12.71
C ALA A 76 -1.89 10.59 -13.97
N PHE A 77 -2.18 9.28 -14.05
CA PHE A 77 -3.00 8.69 -15.12
C PHE A 77 -4.41 9.28 -15.16
N GLU A 78 -5.07 9.36 -14.00
CA GLU A 78 -6.38 9.99 -13.86
C GLU A 78 -6.36 11.45 -14.31
N GLN A 79 -5.39 12.25 -13.82
CA GLN A 79 -5.32 13.68 -14.12
C GLN A 79 -5.01 14.01 -15.58
N LEU A 80 -4.14 13.24 -16.24
CA LEU A 80 -3.68 13.57 -17.57
C LEU A 80 -4.46 12.86 -18.67
N LEU A 81 -4.95 11.65 -18.41
CA LEU A 81 -5.54 10.78 -19.43
C LEU A 81 -6.98 10.35 -19.09
N ASP A 82 -7.58 10.84 -18.00
CA ASP A 82 -8.92 10.42 -17.51
C ASP A 82 -9.02 8.89 -17.37
N ALA A 83 -7.91 8.29 -16.91
CA ALA A 83 -7.69 6.85 -16.89
C ALA A 83 -7.75 6.29 -15.47
N ASP A 84 -8.78 5.50 -15.19
CA ASP A 84 -8.92 4.81 -13.91
C ASP A 84 -7.96 3.62 -13.83
N THR A 85 -7.29 3.49 -12.69
CA THR A 85 -6.61 2.24 -12.35
C THR A 85 -7.64 1.15 -12.09
N VAL A 86 -7.48 0.00 -12.72
CA VAL A 86 -8.34 -1.20 -12.56
C VAL A 86 -7.60 -2.36 -11.89
N GLY A 87 -6.27 -2.41 -12.00
CA GLY A 87 -5.44 -3.47 -11.43
C GLY A 87 -4.10 -2.96 -10.91
N PHE A 88 -3.53 -3.67 -9.94
CA PHE A 88 -2.19 -3.44 -9.42
C PHE A 88 -1.59 -4.78 -9.02
N HIS A 89 -0.32 -4.99 -9.38
CA HIS A 89 0.47 -6.12 -8.93
C HIS A 89 1.83 -5.62 -8.45
N LEU A 90 2.17 -5.95 -7.20
CA LEU A 90 3.49 -5.70 -6.63
C LEU A 90 4.28 -7.01 -6.67
N GLY A 91 5.10 -7.17 -7.71
CA GLY A 91 5.99 -8.31 -7.88
C GLY A 91 7.38 -8.05 -7.28
N GLU A 92 8.20 -9.10 -7.20
CA GLU A 92 9.55 -9.04 -6.63
C GLU A 92 10.52 -8.24 -7.51
N ASP A 93 10.47 -8.44 -8.83
CA ASP A 93 11.34 -7.75 -9.78
C ASP A 93 10.70 -6.50 -10.40
N ALA A 94 9.36 -6.48 -10.49
CA ALA A 94 8.61 -5.42 -11.13
C ALA A 94 7.21 -5.28 -10.52
N SER A 95 6.72 -4.04 -10.47
CA SER A 95 5.33 -3.72 -10.16
C SER A 95 4.62 -3.26 -11.42
N THR A 96 3.34 -3.63 -11.57
CA THR A 96 2.52 -3.23 -12.72
C THR A 96 1.24 -2.57 -12.25
N ILE A 97 0.78 -1.59 -13.02
CA ILE A 97 -0.54 -0.97 -12.87
C ILE A 97 -1.32 -1.18 -14.16
N ASP A 98 -2.58 -1.55 -14.02
CA ASP A 98 -3.50 -1.69 -15.15
C ASP A 98 -4.46 -0.51 -15.11
N VAL A 99 -4.60 0.20 -16.23
CA VAL A 99 -5.54 1.32 -16.39
C VAL A 99 -6.57 1.01 -17.47
N ASN A 100 -7.76 1.60 -17.39
CA ASN A 100 -8.89 1.36 -18.30
C ASN A 100 -8.75 2.03 -19.69
N VAL A 101 -7.52 2.10 -20.22
CA VAL A 101 -7.21 2.68 -21.52
C VAL A 101 -6.88 1.55 -22.50
N ALA A 102 -7.60 1.49 -23.62
CA ALA A 102 -7.49 0.37 -24.57
C ALA A 102 -6.15 0.35 -25.33
N ARG A 103 -5.57 1.52 -25.60
CA ARG A 103 -4.28 1.71 -26.26
C ARG A 103 -3.65 2.99 -25.75
N MET A 104 -2.35 2.95 -25.54
CA MET A 104 -1.58 4.08 -25.04
C MET A 104 -0.32 4.18 -25.89
N ASP A 105 -0.12 5.34 -26.49
CA ASP A 105 1.10 5.61 -27.23
C ASP A 105 2.22 5.96 -26.22
N PRO A 106 3.47 5.49 -26.42
CA PRO A 106 4.56 5.79 -25.49
C PRO A 106 4.75 7.29 -25.20
N GLU A 107 4.42 8.15 -26.17
CA GLU A 107 4.47 9.61 -26.02
C GLU A 107 3.46 10.15 -25.01
N GLU A 108 2.34 9.47 -24.78
CA GLU A 108 1.32 9.82 -23.78
C GLU A 108 1.75 9.42 -22.35
N VAL A 109 2.62 8.42 -22.23
CA VAL A 109 3.13 7.94 -20.92
C VAL A 109 4.19 8.88 -20.35
N ILE A 110 4.98 9.52 -21.20
CA ILE A 110 6.07 10.40 -20.78
C ILE A 110 5.57 11.53 -19.85
N PRO A 111 4.50 12.27 -20.18
CA PRO A 111 3.91 13.25 -19.26
C PRO A 111 3.43 12.66 -17.94
N VAL A 112 2.90 11.44 -17.94
CA VAL A 112 2.43 10.75 -16.72
C VAL A 112 3.59 10.45 -15.78
N GLU A 113 4.69 9.90 -16.31
CA GLU A 113 5.92 9.69 -15.55
C GLU A 113 6.49 11.03 -15.04
N GLY A 114 6.46 12.07 -15.87
CA GLY A 114 6.90 13.42 -15.51
C GLY A 114 6.13 13.99 -14.32
N LEU A 115 4.79 13.91 -14.34
CA LEU A 115 3.94 14.36 -13.24
C LEU A 115 4.16 13.52 -11.97
N ALA A 116 4.29 12.20 -12.10
CA ALA A 116 4.56 11.33 -10.96
C ALA A 116 5.90 11.69 -10.27
N ASN A 117 6.96 11.88 -11.07
CA ASN A 117 8.25 12.32 -10.55
C ASN A 117 8.18 13.72 -9.92
N GLN A 118 7.40 14.63 -10.49
CA GLN A 118 7.18 15.96 -9.90
C GLN A 118 6.58 15.84 -8.49
N VAL A 119 5.56 14.99 -8.29
CA VAL A 119 4.96 14.77 -6.96
C VAL A 119 6.00 14.23 -5.97
N VAL A 120 6.89 13.34 -6.40
CA VAL A 120 8.00 12.85 -5.57
C VAL A 120 8.96 13.97 -5.21
N TRP A 121 9.33 14.81 -6.18
CA TRP A 121 10.23 15.95 -5.97
C TRP A 121 9.67 17.02 -5.04
N GLU A 122 8.36 17.20 -5.03
CA GLU A 122 7.66 18.11 -4.12
C GLU A 122 7.62 17.60 -2.67
N ASP A 123 8.05 16.36 -2.41
CA ASP A 123 8.06 15.72 -1.09
C ASP A 123 6.71 15.87 -0.36
N ARG A 124 5.63 15.60 -1.11
CA ARG A 124 4.28 15.84 -0.61
C ARG A 124 4.00 14.96 0.61
N PRO A 125 3.45 15.54 1.70
CA PRO A 125 3.09 14.75 2.88
C PRO A 125 2.14 13.60 2.54
N VAL A 126 2.51 12.40 3.00
CA VAL A 126 1.65 11.20 2.97
C VAL A 126 1.12 10.93 4.36
N SER A 127 -0.20 10.92 4.51
CA SER A 127 -0.87 10.68 5.79
C SER A 127 -1.81 9.50 5.72
N THR A 128 -2.06 8.85 6.87
CA THR A 128 -3.03 7.76 6.95
C THR A 128 -3.90 7.89 8.18
N ARG A 129 -5.19 7.59 8.05
CA ARG A 129 -6.17 7.70 9.13
C ARG A 129 -7.32 6.71 8.94
N PHE A 130 -7.95 6.31 10.03
CA PHE A 130 -9.19 5.53 9.98
C PHE A 130 -10.38 6.47 10.00
N VAL A 131 -11.38 6.16 9.17
CA VAL A 131 -12.62 6.91 9.06
C VAL A 131 -13.82 6.01 9.25
N GLY A 132 -14.88 6.57 9.84
CA GLY A 132 -16.17 5.91 9.98
C GLY A 132 -17.00 5.99 8.69
N HIS A 133 -18.12 5.27 8.67
CA HIS A 133 -19.02 5.23 7.51
C HIS A 133 -19.54 6.61 7.09
N ASP A 134 -19.97 7.43 8.04
CA ASP A 134 -20.53 8.75 7.74
C ASP A 134 -19.51 9.68 7.08
N GLU A 135 -18.27 9.67 7.57
CA GLU A 135 -17.19 10.49 7.01
C GLU A 135 -16.77 10.00 5.61
N LEU A 136 -16.77 8.69 5.37
CA LEU A 136 -16.45 8.12 4.05
C LEU A 136 -17.34 8.66 2.93
N THR A 137 -18.62 8.88 3.21
CA THR A 137 -19.57 9.39 2.21
C THR A 137 -19.26 10.81 1.73
N ALA A 138 -18.51 11.59 2.52
CA ALA A 138 -18.11 12.94 2.19
C ALA A 138 -16.74 13.03 1.51
N LEU A 139 -15.99 11.92 1.45
CA LEU A 139 -14.66 11.89 0.84
C LEU A 139 -14.74 11.59 -0.67
N PRO A 140 -13.93 12.27 -1.51
CA PRO A 140 -13.82 11.97 -2.93
C PRO A 140 -12.99 10.69 -3.15
N LEU A 141 -13.57 9.54 -2.82
CA LEU A 141 -12.90 8.25 -2.95
C LEU A 141 -12.88 7.80 -4.42
N ARG A 142 -11.71 7.36 -4.89
CA ARG A 142 -11.56 6.76 -6.24
C ARG A 142 -12.34 5.46 -6.41
N ARG A 143 -12.47 4.68 -5.33
CA ARG A 143 -13.28 3.45 -5.30
C ARG A 143 -14.07 3.36 -4.00
N PRO A 144 -15.30 2.85 -4.05
CA PRO A 144 -16.05 2.57 -2.84
C PRO A 144 -15.34 1.47 -2.02
N PRO A 145 -15.30 1.58 -0.69
CA PRO A 145 -14.71 0.57 0.16
C PRO A 145 -15.54 -0.72 0.10
N THR A 146 -14.85 -1.86 0.09
CA THR A 146 -15.47 -3.21 0.05
C THR A 146 -15.48 -3.90 1.42
N VAL A 147 -15.01 -3.22 2.46
CA VAL A 147 -14.86 -3.76 3.81
C VAL A 147 -15.87 -3.12 4.77
N GLU A 148 -16.35 -3.90 5.73
CA GLU A 148 -17.18 -3.43 6.83
C GLU A 148 -16.34 -2.88 7.98
N GLY A 149 -16.78 -1.79 8.61
CA GLY A 149 -16.09 -1.16 9.73
C GLY A 149 -15.23 0.04 9.36
N PRO A 150 -14.32 0.49 10.25
CA PRO A 150 -13.46 1.64 10.01
C PRO A 150 -12.54 1.38 8.79
N VAL A 151 -12.59 2.28 7.81
CA VAL A 151 -11.76 2.18 6.60
C VAL A 151 -10.50 3.00 6.80
N ARG A 152 -9.35 2.44 6.45
CA ARG A 152 -8.08 3.18 6.44
C ARG A 152 -7.95 3.95 5.13
N ILE A 153 -7.80 5.27 5.22
CA ILE A 153 -7.51 6.14 4.09
C ILE A 153 -6.02 6.45 4.06
N VAL A 154 -5.45 6.43 2.86
CA VAL A 154 -4.11 6.93 2.54
C VAL A 154 -4.29 8.17 1.68
N GLU A 155 -3.70 9.28 2.10
CA GLU A 155 -3.82 10.58 1.42
C GLU A 155 -2.44 11.14 1.14
N ILE A 156 -2.22 11.53 -0.12
CA ILE A 156 -1.04 12.28 -0.56
C ILE A 156 -1.53 13.71 -0.76
N ALA A 157 -0.92 14.66 -0.06
CA ALA A 157 -1.35 16.06 -0.11
C ALA A 157 -1.38 16.59 -1.56
N ALA A 158 -2.29 17.54 -1.82
CA ALA A 158 -2.24 18.31 -3.05
C ALA A 158 -0.97 19.19 -3.07
N SER A 159 -0.57 19.69 -4.25
CA SER A 159 0.50 20.67 -4.31
C SER A 159 0.11 21.90 -3.48
N SER A 160 1.01 22.35 -2.61
CA SER A 160 0.88 23.66 -2.00
C SER A 160 1.11 24.68 -3.11
N THR A 161 0.03 25.19 -3.71
CA THR A 161 0.14 26.48 -4.39
C THR A 161 0.47 27.48 -3.29
N GLY A 162 1.73 27.94 -3.27
CA GLY A 162 2.18 28.96 -2.34
C GLY A 162 1.22 30.13 -2.43
N SER A 163 0.50 30.40 -1.34
CA SER A 163 -0.05 31.73 -1.10
C SER A 163 1.15 32.55 -0.64
N ASP A 164 1.85 33.14 -1.60
CA ASP A 164 2.71 34.31 -1.35
C ASP A 164 1.84 35.56 -1.13
#